data_AF-A0A1F6FPL3-F1
#
_entry.id   AF-A0A1F6FPL3-F1
#
_cell.length_a   1.000
_cell.length_b   1.000
_cell.length_c   1.000
_cell.angle_alpha   90.00
_cell.angle_beta   90.00
_cell.angle_gamma   90.00
#
_symmetry.space_group_name_H-M   'P 1'
#
loop_
_entity.id
_entity.type
_entity.pdbx_description
1 polymer ?
#
loop_
_entity_poly.entity_id
_entity_poly.type
_entity_poly.pdbx_seq_one_letter_code
_entity_poly.pdbx_strand_id
1 'polypeptide(L)'
;MKLSLIITNTRRKSEIFLSNTFKMKTLDGLTKSVEDDEVDGVSVVVTKHGQYIRSLPNSTREDNIDSKSVTASDVLAFVNKTRNFNSTDAISKYYAEYTASVLESGEPFIATYDGYKAFSSQVRDLIKSHKKLFESAGKKFNVDQYLLVALVIDEVTRLFAFEALLDKSLLNLIGRNVSVGIAQIKLETANSLIAKGYYKPNPDDKKLPIKGVIANADRRYLFEYVVEPKHNINFQAALISEFIDTWSKHIDLSDRPEILATLYHLEYRKPRSNPESDERGNQIAVEFYELAKKLLE
;
A
#
# COMPACT_ATOMS: atom_id res chain seq x y z
N MET A 1 22.23 -11.76 10.47
CA MET A 1 21.41 -10.63 9.93
C MET A 1 20.75 -9.92 11.10
N LYS A 2 20.40 -8.63 11.00
CA LYS A 2 19.69 -7.92 12.09
C LYS A 2 18.28 -7.51 11.71
N LEU A 3 17.38 -7.47 12.69
CA LEU A 3 16.05 -6.87 12.53
C LEU A 3 16.16 -5.34 12.61
N SER A 4 15.57 -4.64 11.64
CA SER A 4 15.54 -3.17 11.58
C SER A 4 14.14 -2.60 11.85
N LEU A 5 13.07 -3.26 11.42
CA LEU A 5 11.68 -2.82 11.67
C LEU A 5 10.76 -4.03 11.88
N ILE A 6 9.80 -3.90 12.80
CA ILE A 6 8.86 -4.98 13.15
C ILE A 6 7.45 -4.41 13.07
N ILE A 7 6.58 -5.05 12.30
CA ILE A 7 5.18 -4.65 12.15
C ILE A 7 4.30 -5.57 12.99
N THR A 8 3.52 -4.95 13.86
CA THR A 8 2.61 -5.59 14.80
C THR A 8 1.17 -5.45 14.34
N ASN A 9 0.35 -6.43 14.73
CA ASN A 9 -1.09 -6.41 14.50
C ASN A 9 -1.82 -5.50 15.50
N THR A 10 -3.15 -5.46 15.37
CA THR A 10 -4.04 -4.65 16.23
C THR A 10 -3.99 -5.03 17.71
N ARG A 11 -3.47 -6.22 18.04
CA ARG A 11 -3.25 -6.74 19.40
C ARG A 11 -1.79 -6.60 19.84
N ARG A 12 -0.96 -5.83 19.12
CA ARG A 12 0.48 -5.64 19.38
C ARG A 12 1.33 -6.90 19.28
N LYS A 13 0.83 -7.96 18.65
CA LYS A 13 1.65 -9.15 18.35
C LYS A 13 2.47 -8.89 17.08
N SER A 14 3.75 -9.19 17.13
CA SER A 14 4.66 -9.11 15.97
C SER A 14 4.28 -10.15 14.93
N GLU A 15 4.04 -9.70 13.69
CA GLU A 15 3.64 -10.56 12.57
C GLU A 15 4.67 -10.53 11.44
N ILE A 16 5.29 -9.36 11.20
CA ILE A 16 6.21 -9.12 10.10
C ILE A 16 7.49 -8.53 10.63
N PHE A 17 8.61 -9.03 10.10
CA PHE A 17 9.94 -8.65 10.51
C PHE A 17 10.73 -8.25 9.27
N LEU A 18 11.28 -7.03 9.28
CA LEU A 18 12.10 -6.47 8.21
C LEU A 18 13.54 -6.42 8.69
N SER A 19 14.43 -7.05 7.93
CA SER A 19 15.86 -7.06 8.22
C SER A 19 16.55 -5.78 7.75
N ASN A 20 17.80 -5.61 8.18
CA ASN A 20 18.73 -4.60 7.65
C ASN A 20 19.18 -4.86 6.20
N THR A 21 18.76 -5.98 5.62
CA THR A 21 18.89 -6.29 4.18
C THR A 21 17.57 -6.09 3.44
N PHE A 22 16.60 -5.42 4.09
CA PHE A 22 15.26 -5.11 3.56
C PHE A 22 14.47 -6.34 3.11
N LYS A 23 14.80 -7.52 3.66
CA LYS A 23 14.05 -8.75 3.44
C LYS A 23 12.94 -8.87 4.49
N MET A 24 11.77 -9.25 4.02
CA MET A 24 10.62 -9.54 4.85
C MET A 24 10.63 -10.99 5.32
N LYS A 25 10.26 -11.22 6.58
CA LYS A 25 9.95 -12.54 7.12
C LYS A 25 8.65 -12.51 7.93
N THR A 26 7.85 -13.56 7.79
CA THR A 26 6.77 -13.89 8.75
C THR A 26 7.36 -14.45 10.03
N LEU A 27 6.55 -14.61 11.07
CA LEU A 27 7.00 -15.26 12.31
C LEU A 27 7.60 -16.65 12.06
N ASP A 28 6.94 -17.50 11.29
CA ASP A 28 7.41 -18.86 11.01
C ASP A 28 8.72 -18.85 10.19
N GLY A 29 8.81 -17.98 9.19
CA GLY A 29 10.03 -17.80 8.40
C GLY A 29 11.18 -17.20 9.19
N LEU A 30 10.88 -16.41 10.24
CA LEU A 30 11.88 -15.87 11.14
C LEU A 30 12.34 -16.90 12.17
N THR A 31 11.44 -17.68 12.77
CA THR A 31 11.77 -18.77 13.70
C THR A 31 12.82 -19.68 13.09
N LYS A 32 12.59 -20.15 11.86
CA LYS A 32 13.55 -21.01 11.16
C LYS A 32 14.93 -20.35 11.01
N SER A 33 14.98 -19.09 10.59
CA SER A 33 16.25 -18.36 10.47
C SER A 33 16.93 -18.09 11.82
N VAL A 34 16.20 -18.02 12.93
CA VAL A 34 16.80 -17.91 14.27
C VAL A 34 17.36 -19.27 14.71
N GLU A 35 16.67 -20.36 14.42
CA GLU A 35 17.15 -21.73 14.69
C GLU A 35 18.39 -22.10 13.86
N ASP A 36 18.49 -21.54 12.65
CA ASP A 36 19.63 -21.70 11.73
C ASP A 36 20.78 -20.68 12.01
N ASP A 37 20.75 -19.95 13.13
CA ASP A 37 21.74 -18.91 13.51
C ASP A 37 21.94 -17.79 12.45
N GLU A 38 20.94 -17.51 11.60
CA GLU A 38 21.01 -16.48 10.56
C GLU A 38 20.63 -15.08 11.07
N VAL A 39 20.07 -14.97 12.28
CA VAL A 39 19.54 -13.72 12.86
C VAL A 39 20.18 -13.43 14.21
N ASP A 40 20.82 -12.28 14.31
CA ASP A 40 21.56 -11.85 15.49
C ASP A 40 20.66 -11.13 16.50
N GLY A 41 20.95 -11.31 17.78
CA GLY A 41 20.36 -10.51 18.87
C GLY A 41 18.94 -10.89 19.28
N VAL A 42 18.44 -12.04 18.83
CA VAL A 42 17.10 -12.54 19.17
C VAL A 42 17.11 -14.04 19.46
N SER A 43 16.08 -14.53 20.13
CA SER A 43 15.83 -15.96 20.37
C SER A 43 14.35 -16.30 20.21
N VAL A 44 14.08 -17.57 19.89
CA VAL A 44 12.73 -18.13 19.86
C VAL A 44 12.32 -18.53 21.27
N VAL A 45 11.14 -18.10 21.70
CA VAL A 45 10.53 -18.53 22.95
C VAL A 45 9.28 -19.34 22.65
N VAL A 46 9.30 -20.61 23.04
CA VAL A 46 8.17 -21.54 22.89
C VAL A 46 7.39 -21.63 24.20
N THR A 47 6.07 -21.49 24.11
CA THR A 47 5.15 -21.57 25.25
C THR A 47 3.97 -22.48 24.92
N LYS A 48 3.16 -22.83 25.93
CA LYS A 48 1.89 -23.55 25.74
C LYS A 48 0.87 -22.82 24.85
N HIS A 49 1.06 -21.51 24.61
CA HIS A 49 0.18 -20.68 23.79
C HIS A 49 0.78 -20.35 22.41
N GLY A 50 1.92 -20.97 22.07
CA GLY A 50 2.63 -20.79 20.80
C GLY A 50 4.03 -20.20 20.97
N GLN A 51 4.58 -19.76 19.84
CA GLN A 51 5.93 -19.23 19.71
C GLN A 51 5.95 -17.71 19.52
N TYR A 52 7.01 -17.06 20.00
CA TYR A 52 7.31 -15.65 19.72
C TYR A 52 8.82 -15.39 19.73
N ILE A 53 9.24 -14.27 19.15
CA ILE A 53 10.63 -13.84 19.11
C ILE A 53 10.89 -12.83 20.22
N ARG A 54 11.99 -13.00 20.96
CA ARG A 54 12.43 -12.09 22.02
C ARG A 54 13.85 -11.61 21.75
N SER A 55 14.15 -10.36 22.09
CA SER A 55 15.52 -9.87 22.10
C SER A 55 16.37 -10.61 23.15
N LEU A 56 17.61 -10.93 22.78
CA LEU A 56 18.62 -11.32 23.75
C LEU A 56 18.98 -10.12 24.64
N PRO A 57 19.65 -10.31 25.79
CA PRO A 57 20.19 -9.19 26.56
C PRO A 57 21.09 -8.33 25.66
N ASN A 58 20.69 -7.07 25.47
CA ASN A 58 21.31 -6.16 24.52
C ASN A 58 22.23 -5.14 25.22
N SER A 59 23.21 -4.63 24.49
CA SER A 59 24.08 -3.55 24.96
C SER A 59 23.38 -2.18 24.97
N THR A 60 22.37 -1.95 24.12
CA THR A 60 21.63 -0.68 24.05
C THR A 60 20.11 -0.89 24.01
N ARG A 61 19.35 0.16 24.37
CA ARG A 61 17.88 0.13 24.32
C ARG A 61 17.35 0.01 22.89
N GLU A 62 18.04 0.57 21.90
CA GLU A 62 17.65 0.58 20.48
C GLU A 62 17.67 -0.80 19.83
N ASP A 63 18.46 -1.72 20.37
CA ASP A 63 18.56 -3.09 19.87
C ASP A 63 17.33 -3.94 20.22
N ASN A 64 16.48 -3.46 21.14
CA ASN A 64 15.28 -4.16 21.55
C ASN A 64 14.22 -4.22 20.44
N ILE A 65 13.53 -5.34 20.36
CA ILE A 65 12.38 -5.54 19.45
C ILE A 65 11.31 -4.49 19.68
N ASP A 66 11.07 -4.08 20.92
CA ASP A 66 10.05 -3.09 21.27
C ASP A 66 10.35 -1.71 20.66
N SER A 67 11.61 -1.27 20.64
CA SER A 67 12.01 0.00 20.01
C SER A 67 11.94 -0.04 18.49
N LYS A 68 11.83 -1.23 17.90
CA LYS A 68 11.70 -1.45 16.46
C LYS A 68 10.26 -1.78 16.05
N SER A 69 9.33 -1.86 17.00
CA SER A 69 7.97 -2.34 16.78
C SER A 69 7.00 -1.19 16.51
N VAL A 70 6.28 -1.29 15.39
CA VAL A 70 5.25 -0.34 14.97
C VAL A 70 3.99 -1.06 14.55
N THR A 71 2.87 -0.36 14.42
CA THR A 71 1.67 -0.95 13.80
C THR A 71 1.66 -0.70 12.30
N ALA A 72 0.92 -1.52 11.55
CA ALA A 72 0.69 -1.28 10.12
C ALA A 72 0.07 0.10 9.85
N SER A 73 -0.79 0.56 10.77
CA SER A 73 -1.40 1.88 10.68
C SER A 73 -0.38 3.00 10.82
N ASP A 74 0.70 2.81 11.58
CA ASP A 74 1.76 3.82 11.74
C ASP A 74 2.56 3.93 10.43
N VAL A 75 2.84 2.80 9.77
CA VAL A 75 3.52 2.78 8.47
C VAL A 75 2.65 3.41 7.38
N LEU A 76 1.35 3.08 7.32
CA LEU A 76 0.45 3.72 6.35
C LEU A 76 0.27 5.22 6.63
N ALA A 77 0.29 5.64 7.89
CA ALA A 77 0.25 7.06 8.26
C ALA A 77 1.53 7.80 7.85
N PHE A 78 2.70 7.16 7.95
CA PHE A 78 3.99 7.67 7.46
C PHE A 78 3.93 7.92 5.96
N VAL A 79 3.58 6.87 5.21
CA VAL A 79 3.53 6.88 3.74
C VAL A 79 2.58 7.97 3.23
N ASN A 80 1.40 8.08 3.85
CA ASN A 80 0.37 9.04 3.46
C ASN A 80 0.53 10.44 4.06
N LYS A 81 1.57 10.69 4.87
CA LYS A 81 1.84 12.00 5.51
C LYS A 81 0.64 12.60 6.24
N THR A 82 -0.15 11.77 6.91
CA THR A 82 -1.36 12.24 7.62
C THR A 82 -1.00 13.17 8.79
N ARG A 83 -1.83 14.18 9.09
CA ARG A 83 -1.59 15.22 10.12
C ARG A 83 -1.30 14.69 11.55
N ASN A 84 -1.64 13.44 11.85
CA ASN A 84 -1.45 12.81 13.16
C ASN A 84 -0.15 11.98 13.26
N PHE A 85 0.80 12.24 12.37
CA PHE A 85 2.02 11.46 12.29
C PHE A 85 3.06 11.94 13.30
N ASN A 86 3.25 11.17 14.37
CA ASN A 86 4.56 11.08 14.99
C ASN A 86 5.31 10.01 14.22
N SER A 87 6.33 10.39 13.45
CA SER A 87 7.31 9.39 13.04
C SER A 87 7.78 8.67 14.28
N THR A 88 7.58 7.36 14.33
CA THR A 88 8.34 6.59 15.30
C THR A 88 9.77 6.57 14.77
N ASP A 89 10.74 6.75 15.65
CA ASP A 89 12.16 6.70 15.28
C ASP A 89 12.49 5.42 14.49
N ALA A 90 11.77 4.32 14.75
CA ALA A 90 11.87 3.07 14.02
C ALA A 90 11.57 3.20 12.51
N ILE A 91 10.45 3.82 12.12
CA ILE A 91 10.08 3.96 10.70
C ILE A 91 11.04 4.90 10.00
N SER A 92 11.35 6.06 10.60
CA SER A 92 12.31 7.02 10.05
C SER A 92 13.68 6.39 9.82
N LYS A 93 14.21 5.67 10.82
CA LYS A 93 15.53 5.03 10.76
C LYS A 93 15.56 3.96 9.67
N TYR A 94 14.57 3.07 9.67
CA TYR A 94 14.46 2.03 8.65
C TYR A 94 14.37 2.60 7.23
N TYR A 95 13.53 3.63 7.05
CA TYR A 95 13.35 4.24 5.73
C TYR A 95 14.61 4.98 5.25
N ALA A 96 15.36 5.61 6.15
CA ALA A 96 16.65 6.23 5.83
C ALA A 96 17.69 5.17 5.41
N GLU A 97 17.78 4.04 6.14
CA GLU A 97 18.64 2.90 5.78
C GLU A 97 18.26 2.34 4.40
N TYR A 98 16.97 2.16 4.13
CA TYR A 98 16.47 1.69 2.83
C TYR A 98 16.85 2.65 1.70
N THR A 99 16.64 3.95 1.92
CA THR A 99 16.95 4.98 0.92
C THR A 99 18.45 5.04 0.62
N ALA A 100 19.30 4.94 1.63
CA ALA A 100 20.75 4.86 1.45
C ALA A 100 21.13 3.64 0.60
N SER A 101 20.56 2.47 0.90
CA SER A 101 20.78 1.23 0.12
C SER A 101 20.39 1.37 -1.35
N VAL A 102 19.24 1.99 -1.65
CA VAL A 102 18.82 2.27 -3.03
C VAL A 102 19.82 3.17 -3.76
N LEU A 103 20.35 4.19 -3.08
CA LEU A 103 21.33 5.10 -3.67
C LEU A 103 22.70 4.44 -3.86
N GLU A 104 23.14 3.65 -2.88
CA GLU A 104 24.44 2.97 -2.89
C GLU A 104 24.53 1.86 -3.93
N SER A 105 23.42 1.19 -4.26
CA SER A 105 23.44 0.15 -5.30
C SER A 105 23.77 0.70 -6.68
N GLY A 106 23.54 2.00 -6.92
CA GLY A 106 23.70 2.64 -8.23
C GLY A 106 22.69 2.16 -9.29
N GLU A 107 21.72 1.33 -8.90
CA GLU A 107 20.68 0.87 -9.81
C GLU A 107 19.67 1.99 -10.14
N PRO A 108 19.08 1.99 -11.35
CA PRO A 108 18.02 2.94 -11.68
C PRO A 108 16.84 2.83 -10.71
N PHE A 109 16.36 3.98 -10.23
CA PHE A 109 15.22 4.09 -9.33
C PHE A 109 14.18 5.08 -9.87
N ILE A 110 12.94 4.91 -9.43
CA ILE A 110 11.84 5.87 -9.59
C ILE A 110 11.76 6.67 -8.29
N ALA A 111 11.50 7.97 -8.39
CA ALA A 111 11.33 8.85 -7.24
C ALA A 111 10.00 9.60 -7.31
N THR A 112 9.35 9.72 -6.16
CA THR A 112 8.23 10.65 -5.99
C THR A 112 8.74 12.06 -5.70
N TYR A 113 7.93 13.07 -5.99
CA TYR A 113 8.25 14.49 -5.77
C TYR A 113 8.69 14.78 -4.33
N ASP A 114 8.20 13.99 -3.40
CA ASP A 114 8.38 14.17 -1.97
C ASP A 114 9.35 13.15 -1.34
N GLY A 115 10.15 12.49 -2.19
CA GLY A 115 11.39 11.84 -1.81
C GLY A 115 11.38 10.31 -1.74
N TYR A 116 10.20 9.67 -1.84
CA TYR A 116 10.09 8.20 -1.87
C TYR A 116 10.80 7.62 -3.07
N LYS A 117 11.46 6.47 -2.90
CA LYS A 117 12.25 5.80 -3.94
C LYS A 117 11.93 4.32 -4.00
N ALA A 118 11.98 3.76 -5.20
CA ALA A 118 11.86 2.34 -5.46
C ALA A 118 12.74 1.95 -6.65
N PHE A 119 13.26 0.72 -6.66
CA PHE A 119 14.02 0.23 -7.80
C PHE A 119 13.13 0.13 -9.05
N SER A 120 13.59 0.72 -10.16
CA SER A 120 12.80 0.79 -11.41
C SER A 120 12.47 -0.60 -11.95
N SER A 121 13.35 -1.59 -11.72
CA SER A 121 13.16 -2.99 -12.10
C SER A 121 11.94 -3.60 -11.44
N GLN A 122 11.81 -3.44 -10.12
CA GLN A 122 10.75 -4.06 -9.34
C GLN A 122 9.39 -3.42 -9.64
N VAL A 123 9.32 -2.10 -9.78
CA VAL A 123 8.09 -1.42 -10.22
C VAL A 123 7.68 -1.91 -11.61
N ARG A 124 8.62 -1.99 -12.56
CA ARG A 124 8.36 -2.52 -13.91
C ARG A 124 7.81 -3.94 -13.89
N ASP A 125 8.42 -4.84 -13.12
CA ASP A 125 8.02 -6.25 -13.08
C ASP A 125 6.61 -6.40 -12.46
N LEU A 126 6.31 -5.60 -11.43
CA LEU A 126 4.97 -5.53 -10.84
C LEU A 126 3.94 -5.01 -11.85
N ILE A 127 4.21 -3.93 -12.58
CA ILE A 127 3.27 -3.42 -13.60
C ILE A 127 3.08 -4.44 -14.74
N LYS A 128 4.17 -5.02 -15.26
CA LYS A 128 4.12 -5.97 -16.37
C LYS A 128 3.34 -7.25 -16.03
N SER A 129 3.49 -7.76 -14.81
CA SER A 129 2.72 -8.93 -14.35
C SER A 129 1.21 -8.72 -14.31
N HIS A 130 0.75 -7.45 -14.26
CA HIS A 130 -0.67 -7.09 -14.20
C HIS A 130 -1.17 -6.33 -15.46
N LYS A 131 -0.36 -6.21 -16.53
CA LYS A 131 -0.69 -5.46 -17.76
C LYS A 131 -2.11 -5.73 -18.28
N LYS A 132 -2.50 -7.00 -18.44
CA LYS A 132 -3.84 -7.39 -18.93
C LYS A 132 -4.99 -6.93 -18.03
N LEU A 133 -4.75 -6.82 -16.72
CA LEU A 133 -5.77 -6.36 -15.78
C LEU A 133 -6.00 -4.86 -15.93
N PHE A 134 -4.94 -4.07 -16.10
CA PHE A 134 -5.06 -2.63 -16.39
C PHE A 134 -5.79 -2.38 -17.71
N GLU A 135 -5.40 -3.11 -18.77
CA GLU A 135 -6.08 -3.03 -20.07
C GLU A 135 -7.57 -3.37 -19.97
N SER A 136 -7.91 -4.46 -19.28
CA SER A 136 -9.30 -4.86 -19.09
C SER A 136 -10.10 -3.88 -18.22
N ALA A 137 -9.49 -3.33 -17.18
CA ALA A 137 -10.15 -2.37 -16.30
C ALA A 137 -10.41 -1.06 -17.03
N GLY A 138 -9.40 -0.52 -17.73
CA GLY A 138 -9.55 0.70 -18.52
C GLY A 138 -10.69 0.60 -19.53
N LYS A 139 -10.76 -0.50 -20.29
CA LYS A 139 -11.88 -0.77 -21.21
C LYS A 139 -13.23 -0.89 -20.51
N LYS A 140 -13.29 -1.63 -19.40
CA LYS A 140 -14.54 -1.87 -18.69
C LYS A 140 -15.16 -0.60 -18.12
N PHE A 141 -14.34 0.32 -17.64
CA PHE A 141 -14.78 1.55 -16.97
C PHE A 141 -14.67 2.78 -17.85
N ASN A 142 -14.26 2.64 -19.12
CA ASN A 142 -13.95 3.74 -20.02
C ASN A 142 -12.98 4.77 -19.38
N VAL A 143 -11.92 4.25 -18.75
CA VAL A 143 -10.86 5.03 -18.12
C VAL A 143 -9.54 4.73 -18.82
N ASP A 144 -8.69 5.73 -18.94
CA ASP A 144 -7.36 5.56 -19.50
C ASP A 144 -6.50 4.62 -18.64
N GLN A 145 -6.07 3.51 -19.25
CA GLN A 145 -5.21 2.52 -18.61
C GLN A 145 -3.84 3.07 -18.18
N TYR A 146 -3.31 4.07 -18.91
CA TYR A 146 -2.02 4.66 -18.58
C TYR A 146 -2.12 5.50 -17.30
N LEU A 147 -3.26 6.17 -17.09
CA LEU A 147 -3.55 6.84 -15.83
C LEU A 147 -3.66 5.83 -14.68
N LEU A 148 -4.34 4.69 -14.87
CA LEU A 148 -4.42 3.64 -13.85
C LEU A 148 -3.02 3.14 -13.44
N VAL A 149 -2.16 2.89 -14.43
CA VAL A 149 -0.78 2.46 -14.18
C VAL A 149 0.06 3.57 -13.53
N ALA A 150 -0.08 4.82 -13.96
CA ALA A 150 0.62 5.96 -13.36
C ALA A 150 0.30 6.13 -11.88
N LEU A 151 -0.96 5.94 -11.50
CA LEU A 151 -1.41 5.93 -10.12
C LEU A 151 -0.77 4.78 -9.32
N VAL A 152 -0.71 3.57 -9.89
CA VAL A 152 -0.05 2.43 -9.23
C VAL A 152 1.45 2.64 -9.09
N ILE A 153 2.13 3.27 -10.06
CA ILE A 153 3.56 3.61 -9.97
C ILE A 153 3.80 4.49 -8.74
N ASP A 154 2.98 5.54 -8.54
CA ASP A 154 3.10 6.40 -7.35
C ASP A 154 2.85 5.62 -6.05
N GLU A 155 1.75 4.87 -5.96
CA GLU A 155 1.39 4.10 -4.76
C GLU A 155 2.45 3.06 -4.39
N VAL A 156 2.94 2.29 -5.37
CA VAL A 156 3.98 1.27 -5.16
C VAL A 156 5.31 1.90 -4.82
N THR A 157 5.70 3.02 -5.46
CA THR A 157 6.98 3.70 -5.15
C THR A 157 7.01 4.18 -3.71
N ARG A 158 5.89 4.66 -3.19
CA ARG A 158 5.74 5.11 -1.79
C ARG A 158 5.79 3.97 -0.78
N LEU A 159 5.24 2.81 -1.15
CA LEU A 159 5.18 1.64 -0.28
C LEU A 159 6.33 0.67 -0.44
N PHE A 160 7.24 0.89 -1.38
CA PHE A 160 8.22 -0.11 -1.76
C PHE A 160 9.14 -0.53 -0.61
N ALA A 161 9.59 0.43 0.20
CA ALA A 161 10.36 0.14 1.42
C ALA A 161 9.61 -0.80 2.39
N PHE A 162 8.28 -0.83 2.30
CA PHE A 162 7.39 -1.63 3.10
C PHE A 162 6.58 -2.61 2.25
N GLU A 163 7.19 -3.22 1.22
CA GLU A 163 6.51 -4.10 0.25
C GLU A 163 5.64 -5.19 0.92
N ALA A 164 5.99 -5.58 2.15
CA ALA A 164 5.14 -6.41 3.01
C ALA A 164 3.69 -5.96 3.12
N LEU A 165 3.44 -4.65 3.05
CA LEU A 165 2.11 -4.05 3.10
C LEU A 165 1.29 -4.24 1.81
N LEU A 166 1.90 -4.74 0.74
CA LEU A 166 1.23 -5.11 -0.52
C LEU A 166 0.81 -6.59 -0.53
N ASP A 167 1.27 -7.41 0.42
CA ASP A 167 0.99 -8.84 0.47
C ASP A 167 -0.38 -9.15 1.13
N LYS A 168 -0.97 -10.30 0.77
CA LYS A 168 -2.24 -10.82 1.31
C LYS A 168 -2.13 -11.31 2.75
N SER A 169 -0.93 -11.54 3.27
CA SER A 169 -0.66 -12.04 4.63
C SER A 169 -1.07 -11.06 5.76
N LEU A 170 -1.57 -9.88 5.41
CA LEU A 170 -1.90 -8.76 6.31
C LEU A 170 -3.31 -8.79 6.89
N LEU A 171 -4.08 -9.85 6.67
CA LEU A 171 -5.43 -10.01 7.24
C LEU A 171 -5.49 -9.72 8.75
N ASN A 172 -4.40 -10.03 9.48
CA ASN A 172 -4.29 -9.83 10.91
C ASN A 172 -4.08 -8.36 11.31
N LEU A 173 -3.63 -7.51 10.39
CA LEU A 173 -3.43 -6.07 10.59
C LEU A 173 -4.74 -5.27 10.48
N ILE A 174 -5.85 -5.92 10.09
CA ILE A 174 -7.15 -5.30 9.86
C ILE A 174 -7.85 -4.98 11.19
N GLY A 175 -7.88 -3.70 11.53
CA GLY A 175 -8.78 -3.12 12.55
C GLY A 175 -9.07 -1.63 12.34
N ARG A 176 -8.64 -1.05 11.21
CA ARG A 176 -8.86 0.34 10.80
C ARG A 176 -9.21 0.38 9.31
N ASN A 177 -9.72 1.50 8.83
CA ASN A 177 -9.93 1.73 7.40
C ASN A 177 -8.58 1.93 6.71
N VAL A 178 -7.98 0.83 6.25
CA VAL A 178 -6.66 0.80 5.61
C VAL A 178 -6.82 0.74 4.09
N SER A 179 -5.87 1.36 3.39
CA SER A 179 -5.63 1.17 1.96
C SER A 179 -4.98 -0.20 1.73
N VAL A 180 -5.42 -0.92 0.69
CA VAL A 180 -5.06 -2.32 0.46
C VAL A 180 -4.70 -2.55 -1.01
N GLY A 181 -3.75 -3.46 -1.24
CA GLY A 181 -3.36 -3.94 -2.56
C GLY A 181 -2.53 -2.94 -3.36
N ILE A 182 -2.19 -3.30 -4.60
CA ILE A 182 -1.28 -2.54 -5.46
C ILE A 182 -1.76 -1.11 -5.79
N ALA A 183 -3.07 -0.90 -5.81
CA ALA A 183 -3.72 0.38 -6.04
C ALA A 183 -4.25 0.99 -4.73
N GLN A 184 -3.83 0.51 -3.56
CA GLN A 184 -4.08 1.18 -2.27
C GLN A 184 -5.52 1.65 -2.03
N ILE A 185 -6.50 0.82 -2.38
CA ILE A 185 -7.92 1.14 -2.22
C ILE A 185 -8.34 0.92 -0.77
N LYS A 186 -8.96 1.94 -0.16
CA LYS A 186 -9.56 1.84 1.17
C LYS A 186 -10.77 0.90 1.15
N LEU A 187 -10.92 0.07 2.18
CA LEU A 187 -12.07 -0.83 2.30
C LEU A 187 -13.41 -0.08 2.28
N GLU A 188 -13.50 1.09 2.91
CA GLU A 188 -14.71 1.91 2.88
C GLU A 188 -15.00 2.47 1.47
N THR A 189 -13.96 2.86 0.72
CA THR A 189 -14.10 3.30 -0.66
C THR A 189 -14.60 2.15 -1.54
N ALA A 190 -14.02 0.95 -1.42
CA ALA A 190 -14.49 -0.23 -2.13
C ALA A 190 -15.97 -0.54 -1.81
N ASN A 191 -16.36 -0.51 -0.54
CA ASN A 191 -17.76 -0.74 -0.14
C ASN A 191 -18.70 0.35 -0.69
N SER A 192 -18.28 1.62 -0.72
CA SER A 192 -19.04 2.70 -1.34
C SER A 192 -19.23 2.49 -2.84
N LEU A 193 -18.18 2.09 -3.56
CA LEU A 193 -18.25 1.82 -5.00
C LEU A 193 -19.19 0.65 -5.32
N ILE A 194 -19.19 -0.39 -4.47
CA ILE A 194 -20.17 -1.49 -4.56
C ILE A 194 -21.57 -0.94 -4.35
N ALA A 195 -21.79 -0.15 -3.29
CA ALA A 195 -23.11 0.38 -2.94
C ALA A 195 -23.69 1.30 -4.01
N LYS A 196 -22.83 2.06 -4.70
CA LYS A 196 -23.19 2.94 -5.81
C LYS A 196 -23.33 2.21 -7.15
N GLY A 197 -23.00 0.91 -7.21
CA GLY A 197 -23.16 0.09 -8.40
C GLY A 197 -22.02 0.20 -9.43
N TYR A 198 -20.94 0.91 -9.11
CA TYR A 198 -19.78 1.04 -10.01
C TYR A 198 -19.08 -0.30 -10.20
N TYR A 199 -18.80 -1.03 -9.10
CA TYR A 199 -18.15 -2.32 -9.20
C TYR A 199 -18.54 -3.27 -8.07
N LYS A 200 -19.01 -4.45 -8.44
CA LYS A 200 -19.29 -5.56 -7.52
C LYS A 200 -18.40 -6.77 -7.88
N PRO A 201 -17.43 -7.16 -7.03
CA PRO A 201 -16.52 -8.28 -7.29
C PRO A 201 -17.24 -9.60 -7.61
N ASN A 202 -18.32 -9.88 -6.88
CA ASN A 202 -19.19 -11.03 -7.06
C ASN A 202 -20.66 -10.56 -7.09
N PRO A 203 -21.33 -10.54 -8.27
CA PRO A 203 -22.72 -10.11 -8.40
C PRO A 203 -23.69 -10.86 -7.48
N ASP A 204 -23.46 -12.15 -7.24
CA ASP A 204 -24.33 -13.03 -6.46
C ASP A 204 -24.12 -12.93 -4.95
N ASP A 205 -23.06 -12.23 -4.51
CA ASP A 205 -22.79 -12.04 -3.10
C ASP A 205 -23.79 -11.07 -2.46
N LYS A 206 -24.67 -11.63 -1.62
CA LYS A 206 -25.70 -10.88 -0.91
C LYS A 206 -25.18 -10.10 0.31
N LYS A 207 -23.94 -10.37 0.76
CA LYS A 207 -23.31 -9.61 1.85
C LYS A 207 -22.79 -8.24 1.39
N LEU A 208 -22.63 -8.07 0.08
CA LEU A 208 -22.12 -6.84 -0.54
C LEU A 208 -23.25 -6.06 -1.24
N PRO A 209 -23.36 -4.73 -1.01
CA PRO A 209 -22.54 -3.92 -0.10
C PRO A 209 -22.85 -4.19 1.38
N ILE A 210 -21.84 -4.01 2.24
CA ILE A 210 -22.01 -4.03 3.70
C ILE A 210 -22.80 -2.77 4.09
N LYS A 211 -23.91 -2.95 4.81
CA LYS A 211 -24.79 -1.87 5.26
C LYS A 211 -24.42 -1.41 6.67
N GLY A 212 -24.50 -0.10 6.93
CA GLY A 212 -24.21 0.47 8.24
C GLY A 212 -22.71 0.58 8.53
N VAL A 213 -22.34 0.53 9.81
CA VAL A 213 -20.93 0.60 10.24
C VAL A 213 -20.24 -0.71 9.91
N ILE A 214 -19.16 -0.66 9.13
CA ILE A 214 -18.38 -1.86 8.77
C ILE A 214 -17.71 -2.40 10.05
N ALA A 215 -18.09 -3.60 10.49
CA ALA A 215 -17.45 -4.26 11.63
C ALA A 215 -16.14 -4.94 11.22
N ASN A 216 -15.33 -5.41 12.19
CA ASN A 216 -14.05 -6.05 11.88
C ASN A 216 -14.20 -7.35 11.07
N ALA A 217 -15.27 -8.12 11.30
CA ALA A 217 -15.57 -9.31 10.50
C ALA A 217 -15.88 -8.94 9.04
N ASP A 218 -16.65 -7.86 8.83
CA ASP A 218 -16.99 -7.35 7.51
C ASP A 218 -15.77 -6.79 6.78
N ARG A 219 -14.87 -6.09 7.50
CA ARG A 219 -13.59 -5.62 6.94
C ARG A 219 -12.75 -6.78 6.43
N ARG A 220 -12.63 -7.87 7.21
CA ARG A 220 -11.91 -9.07 6.77
C ARG A 220 -12.56 -9.70 5.54
N TYR A 221 -13.88 -9.80 5.54
CA TYR A 221 -14.63 -10.33 4.41
C TYR A 221 -14.40 -9.52 3.12
N LEU A 222 -14.48 -8.19 3.21
CA LEU A 222 -14.25 -7.32 2.06
C LEU A 222 -12.77 -7.31 1.62
N PHE A 223 -11.84 -7.43 2.57
CA PHE A 223 -10.40 -7.47 2.28
C PHE A 223 -10.03 -8.60 1.33
N GLU A 224 -10.59 -9.79 1.50
CA GLU A 224 -10.30 -10.94 0.62
C GLU A 224 -10.53 -10.59 -0.86
N TYR A 225 -11.59 -9.82 -1.15
CA TYR A 225 -11.80 -9.30 -2.49
C TYR A 225 -10.81 -8.17 -2.82
N VAL A 226 -10.71 -7.16 -1.96
CA VAL A 226 -9.96 -5.92 -2.29
C VAL A 226 -8.47 -6.17 -2.46
N VAL A 227 -7.87 -7.15 -1.77
CA VAL A 227 -6.44 -7.45 -1.87
C VAL A 227 -6.07 -8.18 -3.15
N GLU A 228 -7.03 -8.81 -3.84
CA GLU A 228 -6.76 -9.47 -5.12
C GLU A 228 -6.47 -8.45 -6.22
N PRO A 229 -5.33 -8.53 -6.94
CA PRO A 229 -4.96 -7.54 -7.94
C PRO A 229 -6.05 -7.28 -8.99
N LYS A 230 -6.76 -8.34 -9.42
CA LYS A 230 -7.91 -8.22 -10.34
C LYS A 230 -8.96 -7.26 -9.79
N HIS A 231 -9.43 -7.49 -8.57
CA HIS A 231 -10.48 -6.68 -7.97
C HIS A 231 -9.97 -5.31 -7.57
N ASN A 232 -8.74 -5.22 -7.05
CA ASN A 232 -8.09 -3.97 -6.64
C ASN A 232 -7.96 -2.97 -7.79
N ILE A 233 -7.47 -3.41 -8.96
CA ILE A 233 -7.38 -2.57 -10.17
C ILE A 233 -8.77 -2.19 -10.69
N ASN A 234 -9.75 -3.10 -10.65
CA ASN A 234 -11.12 -2.76 -11.03
C ASN A 234 -11.74 -1.72 -10.08
N PHE A 235 -11.46 -1.78 -8.77
CA PHE A 235 -11.88 -0.75 -7.83
C PHE A 235 -11.21 0.60 -8.10
N GLN A 236 -9.92 0.60 -8.46
CA GLN A 236 -9.23 1.82 -8.89
C GLN A 236 -9.92 2.45 -10.10
N ALA A 237 -10.17 1.68 -11.15
CA ALA A 237 -10.84 2.18 -12.35
C ALA A 237 -12.28 2.65 -12.06
N ALA A 238 -13.01 1.92 -11.22
CA ALA A 238 -14.33 2.31 -10.74
C ALA A 238 -14.32 3.65 -9.98
N LEU A 239 -13.28 3.89 -9.16
CA LEU A 239 -13.13 5.14 -8.43
C LEU A 239 -12.89 6.33 -9.38
N ILE A 240 -12.03 6.15 -10.38
CA ILE A 240 -11.80 7.20 -11.40
C ILE A 240 -13.08 7.47 -12.19
N SER A 241 -13.82 6.44 -12.59
CA SER A 241 -15.13 6.58 -13.25
C SER A 241 -16.13 7.31 -12.36
N GLU A 242 -16.18 7.01 -11.05
CA GLU A 242 -17.03 7.75 -10.09
C GLU A 242 -16.66 9.24 -10.04
N PHE A 243 -15.36 9.59 -10.06
CA PHE A 243 -14.93 10.97 -10.08
C PHE A 243 -15.41 11.69 -11.34
N ILE A 244 -15.24 11.09 -12.52
CA ILE A 244 -15.71 11.64 -13.79
C ILE A 244 -17.23 11.90 -13.73
N ASP A 245 -18.00 10.89 -13.34
CA ASP A 245 -19.46 11.01 -13.26
C ASP A 245 -19.92 12.09 -12.27
N THR A 246 -19.32 12.10 -11.07
CA THR A 246 -19.68 13.03 -10.01
C THR A 246 -19.36 14.48 -10.40
N TRP A 247 -18.27 14.70 -11.12
CA TRP A 247 -17.82 16.02 -11.53
C TRP A 247 -18.44 16.51 -12.84
N SER A 248 -18.97 15.61 -13.69
CA SER A 248 -19.51 15.91 -15.02
C SER A 248 -20.51 17.08 -15.07
N LYS A 249 -21.28 17.30 -14.00
CA LYS A 249 -22.23 18.44 -13.87
C LYS A 249 -21.55 19.81 -13.73
N HIS A 250 -20.27 19.82 -13.38
CA HIS A 250 -19.48 21.02 -13.12
C HIS A 250 -18.36 21.19 -14.16
N ILE A 251 -17.70 20.08 -14.53
CA ILE A 251 -16.62 20.01 -15.51
C ILE A 251 -16.39 18.55 -15.91
N ASP A 252 -16.07 18.30 -17.18
CA ASP A 252 -15.63 16.98 -17.63
C ASP A 252 -14.17 16.76 -17.23
N LEU A 253 -13.91 15.69 -16.47
CA LEU A 253 -12.57 15.31 -16.01
C LEU A 253 -11.93 14.22 -16.87
N SER A 254 -12.60 13.71 -17.90
CA SER A 254 -12.14 12.57 -18.70
C SER A 254 -10.74 12.80 -19.29
N ASP A 255 -10.45 14.03 -19.71
CA ASP A 255 -9.15 14.45 -20.27
C ASP A 255 -8.30 15.27 -19.27
N ARG A 256 -8.55 15.12 -17.96
CA ARG A 256 -7.88 15.88 -16.89
C ARG A 256 -7.15 14.95 -15.91
N PRO A 257 -6.15 14.17 -16.38
CA PRO A 257 -5.46 13.16 -15.56
C PRO A 257 -4.81 13.77 -14.31
N GLU A 258 -4.35 15.02 -14.35
CA GLU A 258 -3.75 15.73 -13.22
C GLU A 258 -4.77 16.01 -12.10
N ILE A 259 -6.02 16.27 -12.46
CA ILE A 259 -7.10 16.46 -11.49
C ILE A 259 -7.56 15.12 -10.94
N LEU A 260 -7.74 14.11 -11.81
CA LEU A 260 -8.11 12.76 -11.37
C LEU A 260 -7.06 12.18 -10.41
N ALA A 261 -5.77 12.36 -10.70
CA ALA A 261 -4.68 11.93 -9.83
C ALA A 261 -4.62 12.71 -8.51
N THR A 262 -4.95 14.00 -8.55
CA THR A 262 -5.10 14.83 -7.35
C THR A 262 -6.24 14.31 -6.48
N LEU A 263 -7.41 14.03 -7.07
CA LEU A 263 -8.58 13.52 -6.34
C LEU A 263 -8.36 12.13 -5.73
N TYR A 264 -7.55 11.30 -6.39
CA TYR A 264 -7.31 9.92 -5.97
C TYR A 264 -6.71 9.78 -4.56
N HIS A 265 -5.79 10.67 -4.22
CA HIS A 265 -5.07 10.59 -2.95
C HIS A 265 -5.60 11.56 -1.88
N LEU A 266 -6.44 12.51 -2.27
CA LEU A 266 -7.09 13.44 -1.34
C LEU A 266 -8.30 12.79 -0.66
N GLU A 267 -8.65 13.29 0.52
CA GLU A 267 -9.99 13.05 1.07
C GLU A 267 -11.05 13.70 0.17
N TYR A 268 -12.31 13.28 0.34
CA TYR A 268 -13.45 13.78 -0.44
C TYR A 268 -13.36 15.29 -0.71
N ARG A 269 -13.28 15.65 -1.99
CA ARG A 269 -13.28 17.03 -2.46
C ARG A 269 -14.60 17.32 -3.17
N LYS A 270 -15.28 18.36 -2.71
CA LYS A 270 -16.51 18.84 -3.36
C LYS A 270 -16.19 19.29 -4.80
N PRO A 271 -16.99 18.89 -5.79
CA PRO A 271 -16.85 19.36 -7.16
C PRO A 271 -16.86 20.89 -7.27
N ARG A 272 -16.00 21.42 -8.14
CA ARG A 272 -15.88 22.85 -8.46
C ARG A 272 -15.61 23.02 -9.96
N SER A 273 -15.99 24.16 -10.52
CA SER A 273 -15.84 24.43 -11.96
C SER A 273 -14.39 24.62 -12.41
N ASN A 274 -13.50 25.04 -11.51
CA ASN A 274 -12.08 25.21 -11.81
C ASN A 274 -11.21 24.45 -10.79
N PRO A 275 -11.07 23.12 -10.93
CA PRO A 275 -10.16 22.35 -10.10
C PRO A 275 -8.72 22.60 -10.48
N GLU A 276 -7.86 22.67 -9.47
CA GLU A 276 -6.40 22.73 -9.60
C GLU A 276 -5.81 21.40 -9.11
N SER A 277 -4.72 20.99 -9.76
CA SER A 277 -3.89 19.89 -9.32
C SER A 277 -2.91 20.31 -8.23
N ASP A 278 -2.41 19.35 -7.47
CA ASP A 278 -1.25 19.52 -6.61
C ASP A 278 0.02 18.89 -7.21
N GLU A 279 1.15 19.01 -6.51
CA GLU A 279 2.44 18.48 -6.96
C GLU A 279 2.39 16.97 -7.21
N ARG A 280 1.68 16.21 -6.37
CA ARG A 280 1.53 14.76 -6.51
C ARG A 280 0.73 14.43 -7.77
N GLY A 281 -0.43 15.06 -7.94
CA GLY A 281 -1.27 14.88 -9.12
C GLY A 281 -0.57 15.27 -10.42
N ASN A 282 0.21 16.35 -10.40
CA ASN A 282 1.01 16.77 -11.55
C ASN A 282 2.12 15.77 -11.89
N GLN A 283 2.87 15.27 -10.89
CA GLN A 283 3.90 14.26 -11.15
C GLN A 283 3.29 13.00 -11.76
N ILE A 284 2.17 12.53 -11.21
CA ILE A 284 1.48 11.34 -11.72
C ILE A 284 1.07 11.54 -13.18
N ALA A 285 0.43 12.66 -13.50
CA ALA A 285 -0.13 12.92 -14.83
C ALA A 285 0.91 13.23 -15.90
N VAL A 286 2.11 13.68 -15.52
CA VAL A 286 3.16 14.04 -16.47
C VAL A 286 4.26 12.98 -16.49
N GLU A 287 4.93 12.75 -15.36
CA GLU A 287 6.10 11.88 -15.31
C GLU A 287 5.72 10.40 -15.31
N PHE A 288 4.87 10.00 -14.36
CA PHE A 288 4.50 8.59 -14.23
C PHE A 288 3.56 8.11 -15.33
N TYR A 289 2.79 9.00 -15.92
CA TYR A 289 1.98 8.72 -17.10
C TYR A 289 2.85 8.40 -18.32
N GLU A 290 3.90 9.16 -18.58
CA GLU A 290 4.85 8.83 -19.65
C GLU A 290 5.65 7.55 -19.36
N LEU A 291 5.98 7.29 -18.10
CA LEU A 291 6.56 6.02 -17.70
C LEU A 291 5.58 4.86 -17.91
N ALA A 292 4.30 5.04 -17.57
CA ALA A 292 3.26 4.03 -17.74
C ALA A 292 3.13 3.60 -19.21
N LYS A 293 3.15 4.55 -20.15
CA LYS A 293 3.16 4.24 -21.59
C LYS A 293 4.32 3.31 -21.96
N LYS A 294 5.55 3.68 -21.58
CA LYS A 294 6.76 2.90 -21.86
C LYS A 294 6.75 1.51 -21.23
N LEU A 295 6.09 1.35 -20.08
CA LEU A 295 6.01 0.06 -19.38
C LEU A 295 4.94 -0.87 -19.97
N LEU A 296 3.91 -0.30 -20.61
CA LEU A 296 2.80 -1.03 -21.21
C LEU A 296 2.95 -1.25 -22.72
N GLU A 297 3.88 -0.60 -23.40
CA GLU A 297 4.33 -0.99 -24.75
C GLU A 297 5.00 -2.38 -24.72
#